data_AF-G3PVA1-F1
#
_entry.id   AF-G3PVA1-F1
#
_cell.length_a   1.000
_cell.length_b   1.000
_cell.length_c   1.000
_cell.angle_alpha   90.00
_cell.angle_beta   90.00
_cell.angle_gamma   90.00
#
_symmetry.space_group_name_H-M   'P 1'
#
loop_
_entity.id
_entity.type
_entity.pdbx_description
1 polymer ?
#
loop_
_entity_poly.entity_id
_entity_poly.type
_entity_poly.pdbx_seq_one_letter_code
_entity_poly.pdbx_strand_id
1 'polypeptide(L)'
;VITLEGSVACTFPREGVSTVTVQVSAGNTILQDRKHIAVHEYFRSHLLAFSSNLDDHNPDVAEWRLDVSRVIKNALIQATGVGEDQLLVTLLPGLPTAAEFFLLPDKLLTEGKAEKSSARLDQLSEVLLSALNQNLVQFTLRPGVQVTVYAAHLSAAPLVDTSENHSGSAMLMLLSVAVVGLAVFVIYKFKRKIPGLNVYAQMQNEKEQEMMSPADPTEGTASSQRELVHSLEDLDSELNSRPRG
;
A
#
# COMPACT_ATOMS: atom_id res chain seq x y z
N VAL A 1 -4.71 37.38 30.46
CA VAL A 1 -5.72 36.55 31.16
C VAL A 1 -5.24 36.34 32.58
N ILE A 2 -6.11 36.46 33.58
CA ILE A 2 -5.80 36.16 34.99
C ILE A 2 -6.72 35.00 35.38
N THR A 3 -6.17 33.94 35.98
CA THR A 3 -6.93 32.76 36.40
C THR A 3 -6.37 32.18 37.70
N LEU A 4 -7.21 31.46 38.44
CA LEU A 4 -6.82 30.61 39.57
C LEU A 4 -6.75 29.12 39.16
N GLU A 5 -7.14 28.79 37.93
CA GLU A 5 -7.09 27.43 37.40
C GLU A 5 -5.68 27.03 36.97
N GLY A 6 -5.37 25.73 37.05
CA GLY A 6 -4.07 25.19 36.63
C GLY A 6 -3.84 25.14 35.12
N SER A 7 -4.83 25.49 34.31
CA SER A 7 -4.77 25.48 32.85
C SER A 7 -5.65 26.57 32.23
N VAL A 8 -5.26 27.08 31.07
CA VAL A 8 -6.06 28.02 30.26
C VAL A 8 -6.03 27.58 28.81
N ALA A 9 -7.19 27.52 28.17
CA ALA A 9 -7.30 27.33 26.73
C ALA A 9 -7.16 28.67 26.01
N CYS A 10 -6.41 28.70 24.90
CA CYS A 10 -6.29 29.86 24.03
C CYS A 10 -6.23 29.42 22.56
N THR A 11 -6.62 30.31 21.65
CA THR A 11 -6.55 30.11 20.21
C THR A 11 -5.71 31.20 19.57
N PHE A 12 -5.03 30.87 18.48
CA PHE A 12 -4.18 31.80 17.74
C PHE A 12 -4.85 32.12 16.39
N PRO A 13 -5.27 33.37 16.15
CA PRO A 13 -6.05 33.73 14.96
C PRO A 13 -5.19 33.99 13.71
N ARG A 14 -3.86 34.01 13.85
CA ARG A 14 -2.93 34.33 12.76
C ARG A 14 -1.78 33.34 12.74
N GLU A 15 -1.37 32.97 11.53
CA GLU A 15 -0.13 32.24 11.29
C GLU A 15 1.09 33.05 11.78
N GLY A 16 2.12 32.34 12.23
CA GLY A 16 3.39 32.93 12.65
C GLY A 16 3.86 32.45 14.02
N VAL A 17 4.88 33.13 14.54
CA VAL A 17 5.46 32.80 15.84
C VAL A 17 4.88 33.72 16.92
N SER A 18 4.23 33.12 17.90
CA SER A 18 3.70 33.80 19.09
C SER A 18 4.53 33.44 20.33
N THR A 19 4.65 34.37 21.27
CA THR A 19 5.32 34.09 22.56
C THR A 19 4.25 33.99 23.65
N VAL A 20 4.15 32.82 24.29
CA VAL A 20 3.29 32.60 25.45
C VAL A 20 4.14 32.75 26.69
N THR A 21 3.69 33.59 27.62
CA THR A 21 4.33 33.79 28.92
C THR A 21 3.34 33.39 30.01
N VAL A 22 3.77 32.55 30.92
CA VAL A 22 3.02 32.15 32.11
C VAL A 22 3.72 32.73 33.32
N GLN A 23 2.97 33.43 34.16
CA GLN A 23 3.47 33.98 35.42
C GLN A 23 2.57 33.50 36.56
N VAL A 24 3.18 32.94 37.59
CA VAL A 24 2.50 32.46 38.80
C VAL A 24 3.01 33.27 39.98
N SER A 25 2.08 33.82 40.76
CA SER A 25 2.38 34.58 41.97
C SER A 25 1.75 33.88 43.17
N ALA A 26 2.57 33.46 44.13
CA ALA A 26 2.13 32.83 45.37
C ALA A 26 2.78 33.53 46.57
N GLY A 27 1.98 34.25 47.36
CA GLY A 27 2.48 35.07 48.46
C GLY A 27 3.43 36.16 47.98
N ASN A 28 4.70 36.09 48.41
CA ASN A 28 5.78 36.99 48.01
C ASN A 28 6.70 36.41 46.92
N THR A 29 6.36 35.25 46.35
CA THR A 29 7.14 34.61 45.29
C THR A 29 6.46 34.76 43.94
N ILE A 30 7.25 35.08 42.91
CA ILE A 30 6.82 35.16 41.52
C ILE A 30 7.71 34.24 40.70
N LEU A 31 7.09 33.33 39.95
CA LEU A 31 7.74 32.48 38.97
C LEU A 31 7.20 32.83 37.59
N GLN A 32 8.07 32.86 36.58
CA GLN A 32 7.68 33.16 35.21
C GLN A 32 8.42 32.23 34.26
N ASP A 33 7.68 31.70 33.28
CA ASP A 33 8.24 30.94 32.18
C ASP A 33 7.67 31.44 30.85
N ARG A 34 8.40 31.22 29.76
CA ARG A 34 8.00 31.63 28.41
C ARG A 34 8.30 30.54 27.39
N LYS A 35 7.42 30.42 26.40
CA LYS A 35 7.58 29.51 25.27
C LYS A 35 7.17 30.17 23.96
N HIS A 36 7.94 29.91 22.91
CA HIS A 36 7.59 30.30 21.55
C HIS A 36 6.74 29.19 20.91
N ILE A 37 5.63 29.58 20.29
CA ILE A 37 4.70 28.70 19.59
C ILE A 37 4.66 29.14 18.13
N ALA A 38 4.98 28.22 17.23
CA ALA A 38 4.77 28.42 15.80
C ALA A 38 3.37 27.91 15.43
N VAL A 39 2.60 28.77 14.78
CA VAL A 39 1.26 28.48 14.28
C VAL A 39 1.36 28.44 12.76
N HIS A 40 0.85 27.37 12.16
CA HIS A 40 0.86 27.13 10.72
C HIS A 40 -0.58 26.94 10.22
N GLU A 41 -0.93 27.60 9.13
CA GLU A 41 -2.26 27.45 8.52
C GLU A 41 -2.33 26.19 7.65
N TYR A 42 -1.26 25.91 6.91
CA TYR A 42 -1.19 24.78 5.99
C TYR A 42 -0.10 23.80 6.41
N PHE A 43 -0.47 22.53 6.55
CA PHE A 43 0.46 21.42 6.79
C PHE A 43 -0.14 20.10 6.27
N ARG A 44 0.67 19.05 6.25
CA ARG A 44 0.21 17.67 6.10
C ARG A 44 0.63 16.88 7.33
N SER A 45 -0.23 15.99 7.81
CA SER A 45 0.12 15.10 8.91
C SER A 45 -0.28 13.67 8.64
N HIS A 46 0.52 12.73 9.15
CA HIS A 46 0.25 11.31 9.04
C HIS A 46 0.65 10.61 10.33
N LEU A 47 -0.21 9.68 10.74
CA LEU A 47 0.05 8.81 11.88
C LEU A 47 1.09 7.76 11.50
N LEU A 48 1.91 7.42 12.49
CA LEU A 48 2.95 6.42 12.44
C LEU A 48 2.65 5.34 13.46
N ALA A 49 2.87 4.10 13.05
CA ALA A 49 2.86 2.93 13.91
C ALA A 49 4.27 2.33 13.98
N PHE A 50 4.51 1.47 14.97
CA PHE A 50 5.81 0.85 15.19
C PHE A 50 5.68 -0.66 15.31
N SER A 51 6.79 -1.36 15.10
CA SER A 51 6.91 -2.76 15.51
C SER A 51 6.69 -2.89 17.02
N SER A 52 6.10 -4.00 17.46
CA SER A 52 5.78 -4.28 18.88
C SER A 52 6.97 -4.11 19.84
N ASN A 53 8.20 -4.26 19.35
CA ASN A 53 9.43 -4.04 20.11
C ASN A 53 9.51 -2.68 20.84
N LEU A 54 8.85 -1.63 20.33
CA LEU A 54 8.89 -0.31 20.96
C LEU A 54 8.00 -0.25 22.22
N ASP A 55 6.87 -0.95 22.23
CA ASP A 55 5.88 -0.90 23.31
C ASP A 55 6.43 -1.49 24.62
N ASP A 56 7.17 -2.60 24.52
CA ASP A 56 7.83 -3.25 25.67
C ASP A 56 8.88 -2.36 26.36
N HIS A 57 9.28 -1.26 25.71
CA HIS A 57 10.30 -0.35 26.17
C HIS A 57 9.80 1.08 26.34
N ASN A 58 8.49 1.31 26.27
CA ASN A 58 7.89 2.62 26.46
C ASN A 58 7.66 2.89 27.97
N PRO A 59 8.43 3.79 28.61
CA PRO A 59 8.29 4.14 30.03
C PRO A 59 7.14 5.11 30.31
N ASP A 60 6.40 5.56 29.28
CA ASP A 60 5.33 6.56 29.35
C ASP A 60 5.71 7.94 29.94
N VAL A 61 6.99 8.32 29.86
CA VAL A 61 7.48 9.65 30.29
C VAL A 61 7.72 10.61 29.13
N ALA A 62 7.53 11.91 29.38
CA ALA A 62 7.58 12.93 28.34
C ALA A 62 8.97 13.12 27.73
N GLU A 63 10.01 13.05 28.56
CA GLU A 63 11.41 13.20 28.15
C GLU A 63 11.80 12.10 27.15
N TRP A 64 11.42 10.86 27.44
CA TRP A 64 11.63 9.73 26.54
C TRP A 64 10.90 9.92 25.21
N ARG A 65 9.64 10.37 25.24
CA ARG A 65 8.88 10.66 24.00
C ARG A 65 9.58 11.73 23.15
N LEU A 66 10.13 12.78 23.76
CA LEU A 66 10.86 13.83 23.04
C LEU A 66 12.13 13.27 22.37
N ASP A 67 12.87 12.43 23.06
CA ASP A 67 14.10 11.83 22.52
C ASP A 67 13.80 10.84 21.39
N VAL A 68 12.81 9.97 21.56
CA VAL A 68 12.39 9.04 20.49
C VAL A 68 11.81 9.79 19.29
N SER A 69 11.05 10.87 19.52
CA SER A 69 10.57 11.74 18.42
C SER A 69 11.72 12.30 17.59
N ARG A 70 12.83 12.69 18.24
CA ARG A 70 14.04 13.17 17.56
C ARG A 70 14.70 12.06 16.73
N VAL A 71 14.77 10.84 17.26
CA VAL A 71 15.32 9.68 16.53
C VAL A 71 14.48 9.37 15.30
N ILE A 72 13.15 9.34 15.42
CA ILE A 72 12.24 9.09 14.30
C ILE A 72 12.36 10.19 13.25
N LYS A 73 12.38 11.46 13.67
CA LYS A 73 12.60 12.61 12.78
C LYS A 73 13.88 12.44 11.98
N ASN A 74 14.99 12.10 12.64
CA ASN A 74 16.27 11.89 11.96
C ASN A 74 16.24 10.72 10.98
N ALA A 75 15.60 9.60 11.35
CA ALA A 75 15.45 8.45 10.46
C ALA A 75 14.63 8.80 9.21
N LEU A 76 13.54 9.55 9.35
CA LEU A 76 12.73 10.03 8.23
C LEU A 76 13.54 10.95 7.30
N ILE A 77 14.29 11.91 7.87
CA ILE A 77 15.16 12.82 7.09
C ILE A 77 16.22 12.02 6.33
N GLN A 78 16.89 11.06 6.98
CA GLN A 78 17.91 10.23 6.34
C GLN A 78 17.35 9.38 5.19
N ALA A 79 16.15 8.84 5.36
CA ALA A 79 15.52 7.99 4.35
C ALA A 79 14.98 8.78 3.14
N THR A 80 14.65 10.06 3.30
CA THR A 80 13.88 10.82 2.29
C THR A 80 14.53 12.12 1.81
N GLY A 81 15.51 12.66 2.54
CA GLY A 81 16.13 13.95 2.24
C GLY A 81 15.23 15.17 2.49
N VAL A 82 14.12 15.02 3.21
CA VAL A 82 13.24 16.15 3.60
C VAL A 82 14.02 17.13 4.50
N GLY A 83 13.78 18.43 4.30
CA GLY A 83 14.40 19.49 5.11
C GLY A 83 14.05 19.38 6.60
N GLU A 84 15.04 19.59 7.48
CA GLU A 84 14.85 19.47 8.93
C GLU A 84 13.83 20.48 9.49
N ASP A 85 13.76 21.66 8.90
CA ASP A 85 12.83 22.73 9.26
C ASP A 85 11.41 22.49 8.74
N GLN A 86 11.24 21.59 7.77
CA GLN A 86 9.96 21.22 7.19
C GLN A 86 9.31 20.00 7.87
N LEU A 87 10.05 19.24 8.68
CA LEU A 87 9.55 18.03 9.33
C LEU A 87 9.50 18.19 10.84
N LEU A 88 8.30 17.99 11.40
CA LEU A 88 8.10 17.81 12.84
C LEU A 88 7.63 16.38 13.11
N VAL A 89 7.97 15.84 14.27
CA VAL A 89 7.52 14.52 14.73
C VAL A 89 7.17 14.63 16.20
N THR A 90 6.05 14.02 16.59
CA THR A 90 5.66 13.87 18.00
C THR A 90 5.24 12.44 18.28
N LEU A 91 5.76 11.86 19.35
CA LEU A 91 5.19 10.64 19.94
C LEU A 91 3.92 10.99 20.71
N LEU A 92 2.90 10.16 20.55
CA LEU A 92 1.65 10.25 21.28
C LEU A 92 1.78 9.51 22.63
N PRO A 93 1.11 9.98 23.70
CA PRO A 93 1.07 9.26 24.97
C PRO A 93 0.20 8.00 24.86
N GLY A 94 0.52 6.98 25.67
CA GLY A 94 -0.23 5.73 25.75
C GLY A 94 0.32 4.58 24.89
N LEU A 95 -0.45 3.48 24.85
CA LEU A 95 -0.15 2.25 24.13
C LEU A 95 -1.35 1.84 23.23
N PRO A 96 -1.13 1.20 22.06
CA PRO A 96 0.18 0.96 21.44
C PRO A 96 0.89 2.27 21.11
N THR A 97 2.22 2.25 21.14
CA THR A 97 3.00 3.47 20.88
C THR A 97 2.69 3.94 19.47
N ALA A 98 2.34 5.22 19.34
CA ALA A 98 2.02 5.85 18.08
C ALA A 98 2.73 7.20 17.99
N ALA A 99 2.93 7.68 16.77
CA ALA A 99 3.48 9.01 16.54
C ALA A 99 2.74 9.68 15.40
N GLU A 100 2.98 10.97 15.24
CA GLU A 100 2.51 11.73 14.10
C GLU A 100 3.67 12.56 13.57
N PHE A 101 3.87 12.54 12.25
CA PHE A 101 4.74 13.52 11.60
C PHE A 101 3.91 14.62 10.97
N PHE A 102 4.46 15.83 10.95
CA PHE A 102 3.89 17.00 10.31
C PHE A 102 4.88 17.56 9.30
N LEU A 103 4.38 17.82 8.09
CA LEU A 103 5.11 18.49 7.02
C LEU A 103 4.66 19.94 6.91
N LEU A 104 5.64 20.83 6.99
CA LEU A 104 5.47 22.27 6.93
C LEU A 104 5.91 22.82 5.56
N PRO A 105 5.24 23.86 5.05
CA PRO A 105 5.63 24.50 3.81
C PRO A 105 7.04 25.12 3.93
N ASP A 106 7.76 25.11 2.83
CA ASP A 106 9.11 25.68 2.73
C ASP A 106 9.06 27.19 2.95
N LYS A 107 9.78 27.69 3.97
CA LYS A 107 9.78 29.11 4.35
C LYS A 107 10.24 30.05 3.22
N LEU A 108 11.05 29.56 2.28
CA LEU A 108 11.58 30.36 1.17
C LEU A 108 10.59 30.56 0.02
N LEU A 109 9.47 29.82 0.01
CA LEU A 109 8.51 29.81 -1.10
C LEU A 109 7.14 30.42 -0.74
N THR A 110 6.94 30.81 0.52
CA THR A 110 5.63 31.21 1.06
C THR A 110 5.24 32.66 0.80
N GLU A 111 6.07 33.48 0.13
CA GLU A 111 5.63 34.77 -0.40
C GLU A 111 4.77 34.57 -1.68
N GLY A 112 3.49 34.24 -1.48
CA GLY A 112 2.42 34.53 -2.46
C GLY A 112 1.99 33.41 -3.42
N LYS A 113 2.35 32.13 -3.23
CA LYS A 113 1.88 31.01 -4.08
C LYS A 113 1.42 29.78 -3.28
N ALA A 114 0.34 29.92 -2.51
CA ALA A 114 -0.25 28.85 -1.68
C ALA A 114 -0.57 27.55 -2.43
N GLU A 115 -1.01 27.62 -3.69
CA GLU A 115 -1.30 26.42 -4.50
C GLU A 115 -0.05 25.62 -4.89
N LYS A 116 1.11 26.27 -4.97
CA LYS A 116 2.37 25.57 -5.28
C LYS A 116 2.98 24.94 -4.04
N SER A 117 2.74 25.53 -2.86
CA SER A 117 3.21 24.95 -1.61
C SER A 117 2.40 23.71 -1.23
N SER A 118 1.08 23.69 -1.45
CA SER A 118 0.24 22.52 -1.19
C SER A 118 0.65 21.31 -2.04
N ALA A 119 0.78 21.47 -3.36
CA ALA A 119 1.18 20.38 -4.26
C ALA A 119 2.58 19.83 -3.93
N ARG A 120 3.51 20.69 -3.48
CA ARG A 120 4.83 20.26 -3.03
C ARG A 120 4.76 19.48 -1.70
N LEU A 121 3.88 19.88 -0.78
CA LEU A 121 3.67 19.13 0.46
C LEU A 121 3.10 17.74 0.17
N ASP A 122 2.16 17.63 -0.78
CA ASP A 122 1.63 16.34 -1.21
C ASP A 122 2.74 15.46 -1.82
N GLN A 123 3.60 16.04 -2.66
CA GLN A 123 4.76 15.31 -3.20
C GLN A 123 5.71 14.81 -2.10
N LEU A 124 6.06 15.66 -1.12
CA LEU A 124 6.93 15.26 -0.01
C LEU A 124 6.27 14.20 0.87
N SER A 125 4.96 14.30 1.06
CA SER A 125 4.16 13.30 1.76
C SER A 125 4.26 11.94 1.08
N GLU A 126 4.07 11.86 -0.23
CA GLU A 126 4.20 10.61 -0.99
C GLU A 126 5.60 10.02 -0.91
N VAL A 127 6.65 10.85 -0.93
CA VAL A 127 8.04 10.38 -0.75
C VAL A 127 8.23 9.75 0.63
N LEU A 128 7.72 10.39 1.69
CA LEU A 128 7.79 9.86 3.06
C LEU A 128 7.00 8.57 3.23
N LEU A 129 5.76 8.53 2.75
CA LEU A 129 4.92 7.34 2.80
C LEU A 129 5.54 6.19 2.01
N SER A 130 6.13 6.47 0.85
CA SER A 130 6.85 5.47 0.05
C SER A 130 8.04 4.88 0.80
N ALA A 131 8.84 5.72 1.48
CA ALA A 131 9.96 5.24 2.29
C ALA A 131 9.51 4.40 3.50
N LEU A 132 8.41 4.80 4.15
CA LEU A 132 7.79 4.03 5.23
C LEU A 132 7.29 2.66 4.73
N ASN A 133 6.58 2.63 3.61
CA ASN A 133 6.03 1.40 3.02
C ASN A 133 7.12 0.44 2.53
N GLN A 134 8.30 0.96 2.19
CA GLN A 134 9.48 0.17 1.83
C GLN A 134 10.31 -0.27 3.06
N ASN A 135 9.84 0.01 4.28
CA ASN A 135 10.53 -0.27 5.54
C ASN A 135 11.93 0.37 5.64
N LEU A 136 12.15 1.49 4.96
CA LEU A 136 13.44 2.20 4.98
C LEU A 136 13.67 2.97 6.28
N VAL A 137 12.59 3.24 7.02
CA VAL A 137 12.62 4.01 8.27
C VAL A 137 12.67 3.04 9.44
N GLN A 138 13.89 2.83 9.94
CA GLN A 138 14.18 1.95 11.06
C GLN A 138 15.23 2.56 11.97
N PHE A 139 15.19 2.22 13.26
CA PHE A 139 16.19 2.65 14.21
C PHE A 139 16.45 1.58 15.27
N THR A 140 17.63 1.63 15.87
CA THR A 140 18.00 0.77 16.99
C THR A 140 17.73 1.52 18.29
N LEU A 141 16.78 1.05 19.10
CA LEU A 141 16.46 1.67 20.39
C LEU A 141 17.58 1.42 21.41
N ARG A 142 18.08 0.18 21.43
CA ARG A 142 19.22 -0.29 22.23
C ARG A 142 19.83 -1.52 21.56
N PRO A 143 21.03 -1.97 21.94
CA PRO A 143 21.63 -3.16 21.34
C PRO A 143 20.67 -4.35 21.37
N GLY A 144 20.41 -4.93 20.19
CA GLY A 144 19.49 -6.06 20.02
C GLY A 144 18.01 -5.71 19.81
N VAL A 145 17.62 -4.44 19.92
CA VAL A 145 16.23 -3.99 19.75
C VAL A 145 16.14 -3.05 18.55
N GLN A 146 15.70 -3.60 17.41
CA GLN A 146 15.38 -2.81 16.23
C GLN A 146 13.89 -2.48 16.19
N VAL A 147 13.59 -1.24 15.83
CA VAL A 147 12.24 -0.72 15.68
C VAL A 147 12.04 -0.27 14.24
N THR A 148 11.02 -0.81 13.60
CA THR A 148 10.58 -0.39 12.26
C THR A 148 9.42 0.58 12.41
N VAL A 149 9.44 1.65 11.62
CA VAL A 149 8.38 2.67 11.59
C VAL A 149 7.51 2.46 10.36
N TYR A 150 6.20 2.48 10.56
CA TYR A 150 5.20 2.27 9.51
C TYR A 150 4.29 3.49 9.39
N ALA A 151 3.76 3.72 8.19
CA ALA A 151 2.59 4.57 8.03
C ALA A 151 1.40 3.86 8.69
N ALA A 152 0.75 4.50 9.67
CA ALA A 152 -0.47 3.96 10.23
C ALA A 152 -1.58 4.17 9.21
N HIS A 153 -1.91 3.13 8.45
CA HIS A 153 -3.13 3.14 7.67
C HIS A 153 -4.30 3.21 8.65
N LEU A 154 -5.17 4.22 8.51
CA LEU A 154 -6.53 4.21 9.07
C LEU A 154 -7.35 3.13 8.34
N SER A 155 -6.92 1.88 8.46
CA SER A 155 -7.71 0.74 8.02
C SER A 155 -8.65 0.41 9.16
N ALA A 156 -9.92 0.79 9.00
CA ALA A 156 -11.01 0.09 9.66
C ALA A 156 -11.10 -1.33 9.08
N ALA A 157 -10.12 -2.19 9.37
CA ALA A 157 -10.15 -3.61 9.10
C ALA A 157 -9.19 -4.34 10.04
N PRO A 158 -9.59 -5.51 10.58
CA PRO A 158 -8.91 -6.14 11.69
C PRO A 158 -7.51 -6.60 11.27
N LEU A 159 -6.55 -6.38 12.15
CA LEU A 159 -5.30 -7.14 12.17
C LEU A 159 -5.68 -8.61 12.17
N VAL A 160 -5.46 -9.30 11.05
CA VAL A 160 -5.44 -10.75 11.03
C VAL A 160 -4.18 -11.11 11.79
N ASP A 161 -4.32 -11.23 13.12
CA ASP A 161 -3.35 -11.86 13.97
C ASP A 161 -3.09 -13.24 13.36
N THR A 162 -1.90 -13.39 12.78
CA THR A 162 -1.28 -14.68 12.53
C THR A 162 -0.69 -15.20 13.85
N SER A 163 -1.46 -15.11 14.94
CA SER A 163 -1.24 -16.00 16.07
C SER A 163 -1.66 -17.39 15.61
N GLU A 164 -0.75 -18.35 15.69
CA GLU A 164 -1.05 -19.78 15.58
C GLU A 164 -2.06 -20.20 16.65
N ASN A 165 -3.34 -19.91 16.43
CA ASN A 165 -4.43 -20.25 17.33
C ASN A 165 -5.47 -21.09 16.57
N HIS A 166 -5.03 -22.24 16.03
CA HIS A 166 -5.76 -23.50 15.77
C HIS A 166 -7.10 -23.43 14.99
N SER A 167 -7.58 -22.25 14.60
CA SER A 167 -8.92 -21.96 14.10
C SER A 167 -8.90 -21.51 12.63
N GLY A 168 -7.73 -21.07 12.13
CA GLY A 168 -7.53 -20.77 10.71
C GLY A 168 -7.64 -22.01 9.82
N SER A 169 -7.10 -23.15 10.26
CA SER A 169 -7.22 -24.41 9.52
C SER A 169 -8.66 -24.92 9.45
N ALA A 170 -9.43 -24.79 10.54
CA ALA A 170 -10.82 -25.21 10.58
C ALA A 170 -11.70 -24.34 9.68
N MET A 171 -11.47 -23.02 9.67
CA MET A 171 -12.18 -22.09 8.80
C MET A 171 -11.86 -22.33 7.31
N LEU A 172 -10.59 -22.57 6.96
CA LEU A 172 -10.19 -22.94 5.60
C LEU A 172 -10.75 -24.30 5.16
N MET A 173 -10.87 -25.26 6.07
CA MET A 173 -11.55 -26.54 5.81
C MET A 173 -13.05 -26.36 5.58
N LEU A 174 -13.75 -25.56 6.40
CA LEU A 174 -15.18 -25.29 6.18
C LEU A 174 -15.42 -24.56 4.86
N LEU A 175 -14.55 -23.60 4.53
CA LEU A 175 -14.62 -22.88 3.26
C LEU A 175 -14.40 -23.81 2.07
N SER A 176 -13.42 -24.72 2.14
CA SER A 176 -13.16 -25.67 1.06
C SER A 176 -14.30 -26.66 0.87
N VAL A 177 -14.87 -27.19 1.96
CA VAL A 177 -16.05 -28.08 1.91
C VAL A 177 -17.27 -27.35 1.34
N ALA A 178 -17.48 -26.09 1.69
CA ALA A 178 -18.58 -25.28 1.14
C ALA A 178 -18.41 -25.04 -0.37
N VAL A 179 -17.20 -24.72 -0.82
CA VAL A 179 -16.90 -24.51 -2.25
C VAL A 179 -17.07 -25.79 -3.06
N VAL A 180 -16.57 -26.93 -2.55
CA VAL A 180 -16.77 -28.24 -3.19
C VAL A 180 -18.26 -28.61 -3.23
N GLY A 181 -18.99 -28.38 -2.12
CA GLY A 181 -20.44 -28.61 -2.06
C GLY A 181 -21.21 -27.76 -3.07
N LEU A 182 -20.84 -26.49 -3.23
CA LEU A 182 -21.45 -25.60 -4.22
C LEU A 182 -21.12 -26.05 -5.65
N ALA A 183 -19.88 -26.46 -5.92
CA ALA A 183 -19.49 -26.97 -7.23
C ALA A 183 -20.27 -28.23 -7.60
N VAL A 184 -20.41 -29.19 -6.68
CA VAL A 184 -21.22 -30.40 -6.87
C VAL A 184 -22.70 -30.04 -7.06
N PHE A 185 -23.24 -29.09 -6.28
CA PHE A 185 -24.61 -28.63 -6.43
C PHE A 185 -24.86 -27.97 -7.78
N VAL A 186 -23.93 -27.12 -8.25
CA VAL A 186 -23.99 -26.47 -9.56
C VAL A 186 -23.95 -27.54 -10.65
N ILE A 187 -22.98 -28.48 -10.62
CA ILE A 187 -22.89 -29.58 -11.60
C ILE A 187 -24.16 -30.44 -11.57
N TYR A 188 -24.68 -30.79 -10.38
CA TYR A 188 -25.91 -31.55 -10.22
C TYR A 188 -27.11 -30.81 -10.81
N LYS A 189 -27.27 -29.52 -10.50
CA LYS A 189 -28.33 -28.66 -11.04
C LYS A 189 -28.16 -28.44 -12.54
N PHE A 190 -26.95 -28.28 -13.06
CA PHE A 190 -26.69 -28.12 -14.49
C PHE A 190 -26.99 -29.41 -15.25
N LYS A 191 -26.56 -30.56 -14.71
CA LYS A 191 -26.88 -31.88 -15.28
C LYS A 191 -28.38 -32.19 -15.24
N ARG A 192 -29.10 -31.66 -14.25
CA ARG A 192 -30.57 -31.77 -14.14
C ARG A 192 -31.32 -30.66 -14.90
N LYS A 193 -30.69 -29.53 -15.24
CA LYS A 193 -31.27 -28.37 -15.97
C LYS A 193 -30.87 -28.31 -17.46
N ILE A 194 -30.21 -29.33 -18.02
CA ILE A 194 -30.19 -29.54 -19.48
C ILE A 194 -31.15 -30.69 -19.84
N PRO A 195 -32.48 -30.49 -19.85
CA PRO A 195 -33.35 -31.28 -20.71
C PRO A 195 -33.30 -30.65 -22.11
N GLY A 196 -32.57 -31.29 -23.03
CA GLY A 196 -32.92 -31.18 -24.47
C GLY A 196 -32.14 -30.22 -25.37
N LEU A 197 -30.88 -29.85 -25.12
CA LEU A 197 -30.04 -29.19 -26.13
C LEU A 197 -29.24 -30.20 -26.98
N ASN A 198 -29.85 -31.31 -27.40
CA ASN A 198 -29.29 -32.23 -28.40
C ASN A 198 -30.25 -32.50 -29.58
N VAL A 199 -31.27 -31.65 -29.78
CA VAL A 199 -32.30 -31.81 -30.83
C VAL A 199 -32.06 -30.91 -32.06
N TYR A 200 -30.81 -30.50 -32.32
CA TYR A 200 -30.47 -29.85 -33.60
C TYR A 200 -29.34 -30.53 -34.36
N ALA A 201 -28.53 -31.37 -33.71
CA ALA A 201 -27.41 -32.05 -34.39
C ALA A 201 -27.81 -33.37 -35.08
N GLN A 202 -29.00 -33.93 -34.78
CA GLN A 202 -29.38 -35.27 -35.28
C GLN A 202 -30.27 -35.25 -36.54
N MET A 203 -30.82 -34.12 -36.97
CA MET A 203 -31.61 -34.07 -38.22
C MET A 203 -30.80 -33.82 -39.50
N GLN A 204 -29.48 -33.56 -39.40
CA GLN A 204 -28.64 -33.37 -40.58
C GLN A 204 -27.94 -34.66 -41.04
N ASN A 205 -27.92 -35.74 -40.25
CA ASN A 205 -27.05 -36.90 -40.51
C ASN A 205 -27.78 -38.20 -40.93
N GLU A 206 -29.08 -38.15 -41.25
CA GLU A 206 -29.82 -39.34 -41.71
C GLU A 206 -30.00 -39.40 -43.24
N LYS A 207 -29.41 -38.47 -44.03
CA LYS A 207 -29.65 -38.43 -45.49
C LYS A 207 -28.51 -38.88 -46.40
N GLU A 208 -27.40 -39.39 -45.87
CA GLU A 208 -26.25 -39.77 -46.72
C GLU A 208 -25.73 -41.21 -46.52
N GLN A 209 -26.40 -42.06 -45.75
CA GLN A 209 -25.87 -43.39 -45.43
C GLN A 209 -26.86 -44.54 -45.69
N GLU A 210 -27.51 -44.52 -46.85
CA GLU A 210 -28.18 -45.71 -47.40
C GLU A 210 -27.93 -45.84 -48.90
N MET A 211 -26.68 -46.09 -49.33
CA MET A 211 -26.49 -46.88 -50.56
C MET A 211 -25.11 -47.54 -50.67
N MET A 212 -25.18 -48.87 -50.79
CA MET A 212 -24.26 -49.80 -51.48
C MET A 212 -23.04 -50.40 -50.75
N SER A 213 -23.19 -51.71 -50.55
CA SER A 213 -22.20 -52.75 -50.27
C SER A 213 -21.71 -53.40 -51.61
N PRO A 214 -20.58 -54.14 -51.66
CA PRO A 214 -19.68 -54.23 -52.82
C PRO A 214 -19.76 -55.54 -53.62
N ALA A 215 -19.21 -55.54 -54.86
CA ALA A 215 -18.74 -56.73 -55.59
C ALA A 215 -17.70 -56.37 -56.69
N ASP A 216 -16.58 -57.11 -56.68
CA ASP A 216 -15.38 -57.19 -57.56
C ASP A 216 -15.65 -57.55 -59.05
N PRO A 217 -14.63 -57.78 -59.95
CA PRO A 217 -13.29 -57.19 -60.14
C PRO A 217 -12.98 -56.88 -61.64
N THR A 218 -11.96 -56.07 -62.00
CA THR A 218 -11.20 -56.24 -63.28
C THR A 218 -9.89 -55.45 -63.36
N GLU A 219 -8.93 -56.04 -64.07
CA GLU A 219 -7.48 -55.79 -64.18
C GLU A 219 -7.05 -54.45 -64.80
N GLY A 220 -5.82 -54.02 -64.47
CA GLY A 220 -5.15 -52.88 -65.13
C GLY A 220 -3.79 -52.48 -64.52
N THR A 221 -2.78 -53.29 -64.81
CA THR A 221 -1.32 -53.20 -64.57
C THR A 221 -0.60 -51.82 -64.61
N ALA A 222 0.46 -51.73 -63.79
CA ALA A 222 1.76 -51.03 -63.94
C ALA A 222 1.99 -49.59 -63.43
N SER A 223 2.64 -49.53 -62.25
CA SER A 223 3.96 -48.93 -61.94
C SER A 223 4.41 -47.62 -62.61
N SER A 224 4.81 -46.63 -61.80
CA SER A 224 6.14 -45.96 -61.78
C SER A 224 6.15 -44.89 -60.69
N GLN A 225 6.94 -45.03 -59.61
CA GLN A 225 8.30 -44.48 -59.45
C GLN A 225 8.41 -42.97 -59.73
N ARG A 226 8.60 -42.17 -58.67
CA ARG A 226 9.79 -41.33 -58.39
C ARG A 226 9.48 -40.39 -57.23
N GLU A 227 10.11 -40.59 -56.08
CA GLU A 227 11.46 -40.13 -55.75
C GLU A 227 11.34 -38.82 -54.94
N LEU A 228 11.39 -39.07 -53.63
CA LEU A 228 11.63 -38.11 -52.57
C LEU A 228 13.03 -37.50 -52.73
N VAL A 229 13.16 -36.34 -52.11
CA VAL A 229 14.37 -35.65 -51.62
C VAL A 229 14.96 -34.54 -52.51
N HIS A 230 15.18 -33.41 -51.84
CA HIS A 230 16.05 -32.26 -52.15
C HIS A 230 15.48 -31.28 -53.18
N SER A 231 15.38 -29.98 -52.95
CA SER A 231 15.96 -29.10 -51.94
C SER A 231 15.09 -27.85 -51.80
N LEU A 232 15.06 -27.28 -50.61
CA LEU A 232 14.50 -25.96 -50.34
C LEU A 232 15.67 -25.00 -50.28
N GLU A 233 16.01 -24.39 -51.41
CA GLU A 233 16.84 -23.19 -51.44
C GLU A 233 16.60 -22.40 -52.73
N ASP A 234 16.38 -21.10 -52.50
CA ASP A 234 16.64 -19.97 -53.38
C ASP A 234 15.60 -19.54 -54.41
N LEU A 235 15.06 -18.34 -54.19
CA LEU A 235 14.88 -17.33 -55.25
C LEU A 235 14.66 -15.94 -54.63
N ASP A 236 15.73 -15.14 -54.75
CA ASP A 236 15.84 -13.68 -54.68
C ASP A 236 14.69 -12.89 -55.34
N SER A 237 14.43 -11.67 -54.83
CA SER A 237 14.70 -10.42 -55.59
C SER A 237 14.31 -9.14 -54.82
N GLU A 238 15.35 -8.47 -54.31
CA GLU A 238 15.68 -7.03 -54.33
C GLU A 238 14.61 -5.93 -54.57
N LEU A 239 14.63 -4.87 -53.73
CA LEU A 239 14.93 -3.46 -54.13
C LEU A 239 14.84 -2.46 -52.96
N ASN A 240 16.01 -1.91 -52.57
CA ASN A 240 16.38 -0.49 -52.37
C ASN A 240 15.28 0.55 -51.99
N SER A 241 15.49 1.59 -51.17
CA SER A 241 16.70 2.36 -50.88
C SER A 241 16.46 3.44 -49.80
N ARG A 242 17.38 3.52 -48.83
CA ARG A 242 18.03 4.72 -48.21
C ARG A 242 17.27 5.79 -47.35
N PRO A 243 18.04 6.53 -46.51
CA PRO A 243 17.59 7.09 -45.22
C PRO A 243 17.78 8.62 -45.10
N ARG A 244 17.32 9.20 -43.98
CA ARG A 244 18.00 10.18 -43.10
C ARG A 244 16.99 10.93 -42.24
N GLY A 245 17.38 11.25 -41.00
CA GLY A 245 16.72 12.23 -40.15
C GLY A 245 16.86 11.87 -38.69
#